data_AF-A0AAD5WCT7-F1
#
_entry.id   AF-A0AAD5WCT7-F1
#
_cell.length_a   1.000
_cell.length_b   1.000
_cell.length_c   1.000
_cell.angle_alpha   90.00
_cell.angle_beta   90.00
_cell.angle_gamma   90.00
#
_symmetry.space_group_name_H-M   'P 1'
#
loop_
_entity.id
_entity.type
_entity.pdbx_description
1 polymer ?
#
loop_
_entity_poly.entity_id
_entity_poly.type
_entity_poly.pdbx_seq_one_letter_code
_entity_poly.pdbx_strand_id
1 'polypeptide(L)'
;MELVGKSLADLKESRSNKVFTVPTSMGAGIQCLEACEDLHKYGFIHRDLKPANYACGLGGKKRVYILDFEIARKITNVKGELKAPRQSARFKGTI
;
A
#
# COMPACT_ATOMS: atom_id res chain seq x y z
N MET A 1 -11.98 5.72 9.76
CA MET A 1 -11.61 5.59 8.34
C MET A 1 -12.16 6.80 7.61
N GLU A 2 -11.33 7.46 6.80
CA GLU A 2 -11.79 8.54 5.90
C GLU A 2 -12.22 7.91 4.57
N LEU A 3 -13.26 8.46 3.94
CA LEU A 3 -13.61 8.08 2.57
C LEU A 3 -12.48 8.52 1.62
N VAL A 4 -11.97 7.58 0.82
CA VAL A 4 -10.94 7.84 -0.18
C VAL A 4 -11.54 7.81 -1.59
N GLY A 5 -10.79 8.34 -2.55
CA GLY A 5 -11.14 8.33 -3.95
C GLY A 5 -10.77 7.02 -4.64
N LYS A 6 -10.64 7.10 -5.97
CA LYS A 6 -10.29 5.97 -6.83
C LYS A 6 -8.95 5.34 -6.46
N SER A 7 -8.86 4.03 -6.64
CA SER A 7 -7.60 3.31 -6.50
C SER A 7 -6.61 3.68 -7.62
N LEU A 8 -5.32 3.41 -7.43
CA LEU A 8 -4.33 3.56 -8.50
C LEU A 8 -4.63 2.62 -9.68
N ALA A 9 -5.23 1.46 -9.43
CA ALA A 9 -5.70 0.56 -10.48
C ALA A 9 -6.82 1.21 -11.32
N ASP A 10 -7.83 1.78 -10.67
CA ASP A 10 -8.95 2.47 -11.35
C ASP A 10 -8.45 3.68 -12.15
N LEU A 11 -7.54 4.46 -11.57
CA LEU A 11 -6.94 5.62 -12.22
C LEU A 11 -6.12 5.22 -13.44
N LYS A 12 -5.36 4.12 -13.34
CA LYS A 12 -4.62 3.56 -14.47
C LYS A 12 -5.57 3.13 -15.59
N GLU A 13 -6.63 2.40 -15.25
CA GLU A 13 -7.61 1.86 -16.21
C GLU A 13 -8.39 2.98 -16.92
N SER A 14 -8.60 4.12 -16.24
CA SER A 14 -9.27 5.28 -16.84
C SER A 14 -8.46 6.02 -17.91
N ARG A 15 -7.18 5.68 -18.12
CA ARG A 15 -6.34 6.29 -19.16
C ARG A 15 -6.44 5.51 -20.47
N SER A 16 -6.41 6.22 -21.61
CA SER A 16 -6.51 5.62 -22.95
C SER A 16 -5.52 4.47 -23.19
N ASN A 17 -4.28 4.61 -22.72
CA ASN A 17 -3.22 3.62 -22.91
C ASN A 17 -3.03 2.71 -21.69
N LYS A 18 -3.89 2.81 -20.66
CA LYS A 18 -3.81 2.03 -19.41
C LYS A 18 -2.45 2.10 -18.71
N VAL A 19 -1.74 3.22 -18.88
CA VAL A 19 -0.44 3.50 -18.26
C VAL A 19 -0.42 4.95 -17.77
N PHE A 20 0.29 5.18 -16.67
CA PHE A 20 0.60 6.52 -16.21
C PHE A 20 1.77 7.11 -17.01
N THR A 21 1.79 8.44 -17.12
CA THR A 21 2.99 9.13 -17.60
C THR A 21 4.11 8.97 -16.58
N VAL A 22 5.37 9.03 -17.03
CA VAL A 22 6.54 8.88 -16.15
C VAL A 22 6.47 9.80 -14.91
N PRO A 23 6.15 11.11 -15.02
CA PRO A 23 6.05 11.97 -13.84
C PRO A 23 4.96 11.53 -12.86
N THR A 24 3.81 11.06 -13.37
CA THR A 24 2.70 10.57 -12.52
C THR A 24 3.12 9.29 -11.81
N SER A 25 3.76 8.36 -12.53
CA SER A 25 4.27 7.10 -11.97
C SER A 25 5.29 7.36 -10.85
N MET A 26 6.23 8.27 -11.07
CA MET A 26 7.24 8.63 -10.07
C MET A 26 6.61 9.25 -8.83
N GLY A 27 5.72 10.24 -9.01
CA GLY A 27 5.02 10.88 -7.89
C GLY A 27 4.16 9.91 -7.08
N ALA A 28 3.41 9.02 -7.75
CA ALA A 28 2.63 7.99 -7.07
C ALA A 28 3.54 6.97 -6.35
N GLY A 29 4.63 6.55 -6.99
CA GLY A 29 5.59 5.61 -6.41
C GLY A 29 6.23 6.12 -5.13
N ILE A 30 6.63 7.40 -5.10
CA ILE A 30 7.16 8.05 -3.89
C ILE A 30 6.13 7.99 -2.76
N GLN A 31 4.88 8.38 -3.02
CA GLN A 31 3.84 8.37 -1.98
C GLN A 31 3.47 6.96 -1.51
N CYS A 32 3.49 5.97 -2.41
CA CYS A 32 3.32 4.56 -2.02
C CYS A 32 4.43 4.10 -1.07
N LEU A 33 5.68 4.51 -1.32
CA LEU A 33 6.82 4.20 -0.44
C LEU A 33 6.69 4.90 0.91
N GLU A 34 6.35 6.19 0.93
CA GLU A 34 6.10 6.94 2.18
C GLU A 34 5.00 6.28 3.03
N ALA A 35 3.88 5.89 2.41
CA ALA A 35 2.81 5.19 3.13
C ALA A 35 3.25 3.82 3.66
N CYS A 36 4.11 3.10 2.92
CA CYS A 36 4.69 1.83 3.34
C CYS A 36 5.66 2.02 4.52
N GLU A 37 6.49 3.06 4.47
CA GLU A 37 7.39 3.44 5.56
C GLU A 37 6.59 3.75 6.84
N ASP A 38 5.50 4.52 6.71
CA ASP A 38 4.62 4.85 7.83
C ASP A 38 4.00 3.59 8.45
N LEU A 39 3.55 2.62 7.64
CA LEU A 39 3.08 1.33 8.14
C LEU A 39 4.19 0.58 8.91
N HIS A 40 5.40 0.58 8.37
CA HIS A 40 6.55 -0.12 8.95
C HIS A 40 7.00 0.48 10.29
N LYS A 41 6.82 1.80 10.52
CA LYS A 41 7.09 2.45 11.82
C LYS A 41 6.29 1.82 12.97
N TYR A 42 5.11 1.27 12.69
CA TYR A 42 4.28 0.57 13.67
C TYR A 42 4.57 -0.94 13.76
N GLY A 43 5.59 -1.42 13.03
CA GLY A 43 6.02 -2.81 13.05
C GLY A 43 5.08 -3.77 12.32
N PHE A 44 4.31 -3.26 11.35
CA PHE A 44 3.46 -4.08 10.48
C PHE A 44 4.05 -4.17 9.08
N ILE A 45 3.77 -5.28 8.39
CA ILE A 45 3.95 -5.40 6.94
C ILE A 45 2.59 -5.69 6.31
N HIS A 46 2.32 -5.10 5.14
CA HIS A 46 1.03 -5.23 4.47
C HIS A 46 0.82 -6.61 3.84
N ARG A 47 1.85 -7.12 3.14
CA ARG A 47 1.87 -8.40 2.40
C ARG A 47 1.00 -8.50 1.15
N ASP A 48 0.19 -7.51 0.81
CA ASP A 48 -0.55 -7.44 -0.47
C ASP A 48 -0.54 -6.02 -1.06
N LEU A 49 0.65 -5.44 -1.25
CA LEU A 49 0.78 -4.11 -1.88
C LEU A 49 0.66 -4.24 -3.40
N LYS A 50 -0.39 -3.63 -3.95
CA LYS A 50 -0.71 -3.61 -5.38
C LYS A 50 -1.53 -2.36 -5.70
N PRO A 51 -1.62 -1.91 -6.97
CA PRO A 51 -2.31 -0.67 -7.31
C PRO A 51 -3.78 -0.58 -6.85
N ALA A 52 -4.49 -1.71 -6.73
CA ALA A 52 -5.86 -1.74 -6.22
C ALA A 52 -5.95 -1.43 -4.71
N ASN A 53 -4.89 -1.71 -3.95
CA ASN A 53 -4.80 -1.46 -2.51
C ASN A 53 -4.14 -0.11 -2.18
N TYR A 54 -4.00 0.77 -3.18
CA TYR A 54 -3.60 2.16 -3.00
C TYR A 54 -4.68 3.07 -3.58
N ALA A 55 -5.06 4.13 -2.86
CA ALA A 55 -6.07 5.08 -3.34
C ALA A 55 -5.68 6.53 -3.11
N CYS A 56 -6.12 7.41 -4.00
CA CYS A 56 -5.94 8.86 -3.85
C CYS A 56 -6.97 9.44 -2.88
N GLY A 57 -6.58 10.49 -2.14
CA GLY A 57 -7.51 11.25 -1.31
C GLY A 57 -8.63 11.95 -2.10
N LEU A 58 -9.75 12.21 -1.43
CA LEU A 58 -10.84 13.03 -1.97
C LEU A 58 -10.57 14.54 -1.80
N GLY A 59 -11.34 15.36 -2.51
CA GLY A 59 -11.38 16.81 -2.30
C GLY A 59 -10.08 17.55 -2.64
N GLY A 60 -9.32 17.07 -3.62
CA GLY A 60 -8.06 17.70 -4.05
C GLY A 60 -6.85 17.35 -3.18
N LYS A 61 -7.00 16.49 -2.16
CA LYS A 61 -5.88 15.92 -1.41
C LYS A 61 -5.03 15.03 -2.32
N LYS A 62 -3.85 15.52 -2.73
CA LYS A 62 -2.87 14.76 -3.52
C LYS A 62 -2.07 13.79 -2.65
N ARG A 63 -2.76 12.95 -1.86
CA ARG A 63 -2.16 11.95 -0.98
C ARG A 63 -2.62 10.55 -1.36
N VAL A 64 -1.70 9.59 -1.39
CA VAL A 64 -1.97 8.16 -1.56
C VAL A 64 -2.11 7.49 -0.19
N TYR A 65 -3.11 6.61 -0.06
CA TYR A 65 -3.42 5.84 1.14
C TYR A 65 -3.30 4.34 0.84
N ILE A 66 -2.78 3.57 1.80
CA ILE A 66 -2.85 2.11 1.79
C ILE A 66 -4.24 1.67 2.24
N LEU A 67 -4.83 0.74 1.50
CA LEU A 67 -6.11 0.10 1.79
C LEU A 67 -5.92 -1.40 2.05
N ASP A 68 -6.95 -2.01 2.62
CA ASP A 68 -7.09 -3.46 2.79
C ASP A 68 -5.95 -4.15 3.56
N PHE A 69 -6.02 -4.06 4.89
CA PHE A 69 -5.07 -4.68 5.81
C PHE A 69 -5.43 -6.12 6.19
N GLU A 70 -6.33 -6.80 5.45
CA GLU A 70 -6.86 -8.12 5.82
C GLU A 70 -5.74 -9.14 6.09
N ILE A 71 -4.70 -9.12 5.26
CA ILE A 71 -3.53 -9.99 5.42
C ILE A 71 -2.31 -9.23 5.94
N ALA A 72 -2.45 -8.05 6.51
CA ALA A 72 -1.33 -7.39 7.19
C ALA A 72 -0.83 -8.21 8.39
N ARG A 73 0.41 -8.00 8.81
CA ARG A 73 1.01 -8.76 9.91
C ARG A 73 1.94 -7.90 10.76
N LYS A 74 1.74 -7.92 12.08
CA LYS A 74 2.69 -7.37 13.04
C LYS A 74 3.93 -8.25 13.14
N ILE A 75 5.07 -7.72 12.71
CA ILE A 75 6.38 -8.38 12.74
C ILE A 75 7.21 -8.01 13.95
N THR A 76 6.78 -7.04 14.76
CA THR A 76 7.45 -6.69 16.02
C THR A 76 6.79 -7.33 17.24
N ASN A 77 7.58 -7.59 18.29
CA ASN A 77 7.11 -8.02 19.61
C ASN A 77 6.65 -6.81 20.47
N VAL A 78 6.31 -7.04 21.74
CA VAL A 78 5.87 -5.97 22.66
C VAL A 78 6.96 -4.94 22.99
N LYS A 79 8.23 -5.29 22.77
CA LYS A 79 9.39 -4.42 22.95
C LYS A 79 9.77 -3.63 21.68
N GLY A 80 9.04 -3.84 20.58
CA GLY A 80 9.34 -3.23 19.28
C GLY A 80 10.41 -3.97 18.47
N GLU A 81 10.92 -5.11 18.94
CA GLU A 81 11.96 -5.88 18.25
C GLU A 81 11.35 -6.80 17.19
N LEU A 82 12.08 -7.05 16.10
CA LEU A 82 11.66 -7.98 15.05
C LEU A 82 11.53 -9.41 15.61
N LYS A 83 10.38 -10.05 15.34
CA LYS A 83 10.13 -11.45 15.65
C LYS A 83 11.02 -12.34 14.78
N ALA A 84 11.46 -13.46 15.35
CA ALA A 84 12.12 -14.50 14.59
C ALA A 84 11.24 -14.99 13.40
N PRO A 85 11.86 -15.36 12.27
CA PRO A 85 11.14 -16.00 11.17
C PRO A 85 10.35 -17.23 11.64
N ARG A 86 9.20 -17.50 11.02
CA ARG A 86 8.43 -18.72 11.31
C ARG A 86 9.11 -19.91 10.65
N GLN A 87 9.07 -21.07 11.30
CA GLN A 87 9.51 -22.34 10.71
C GLN A 87 8.72 -22.70 9.45
N SER A 88 7.44 -22.30 9.38
CA SER A 88 6.60 -22.47 8.20
C SER A 88 5.68 -21.28 7.95
N ALA A 89 5.42 -21.00 6.68
CA ALA A 89 4.51 -19.95 6.24
C ALA A 89 3.76 -20.40 4.99
N ARG A 90 2.42 -20.33 5.02
CA ARG A 90 1.61 -20.42 3.80
C ARG A 90 1.82 -19.17 2.94
N PHE A 91 1.75 -19.32 1.62
CA PHE A 91 1.69 -18.19 0.70
C PHE A 91 0.52 -17.26 1.07
N LYS A 92 0.78 -15.95 1.02
CA LYS A 92 -0.17 -14.89 1.31
C LYS A 92 0.06 -13.78 0.28
N GLY A 93 -0.97 -13.48 -0.49
CA GLY A 93 -0.95 -12.56 -1.62
C GLY A 93 -1.94 -13.01 -2.69
N THR A 94 -2.03 -12.22 -3.75
CA THR A 94 -2.80 -12.57 -4.96
C THR A 94 -1.88 -13.30 -5.95
N ILE A 95 -2.39 -14.29 -6.69
CA ILE A 95 -1.69 -14.98 -7.78
C ILE A 95 -1.73 -14.13 -9.04
#